data_AF-A0A2E2U633-F1
#
_entry.id   AF-A0A2E2U633-F1
#
_cell.length_a   1.000
_cell.length_b   1.000
_cell.length_c   1.000
_cell.angle_alpha   90.00
_cell.angle_beta   90.00
_cell.angle_gamma   90.00
#
_symmetry.space_group_name_H-M   'P 1'
#
loop_
_entity.id
_entity.type
_entity.pdbx_description
1 polymer ?
#
loop_
_entity_poly.entity_id
_entity_poly.type
_entity_poly.pdbx_seq_one_letter_code
_entity_poly.pdbx_strand_id
1 'polypeptide(L)'
;MKQYQLNNLMDELVQPLFGFSYILTGDRAIARELLMDAYTVYLVREKRFLQKKELDPLDKTQRRAIKKFLYHELLSETLELAMKRGPESLNEGSSQIDSFSTNPISEEYKCFFSMGLFPRAIFYLKEVKGFSIEDLQEIFGLERHRTLEFYYNARQMMVGDIESLYREGDRA
;
A
#
# COMPACT_ATOMS: atom_id res chain seq x y z
N MET A 1 -6.17 -7.44 -25.02
CA MET A 1 -7.21 -7.72 -24.01
C MET A 1 -8.42 -6.88 -24.31
N LYS A 2 -9.62 -7.46 -24.27
CA LYS A 2 -10.84 -6.68 -24.51
C LYS A 2 -11.09 -5.76 -23.32
N GLN A 3 -11.60 -4.55 -23.58
CA GLN A 3 -11.73 -3.50 -22.56
C GLN A 3 -12.60 -3.93 -21.37
N TYR A 4 -13.67 -4.71 -21.61
CA TYR A 4 -14.50 -5.25 -20.52
C TYR A 4 -13.77 -6.25 -19.62
N GLN A 5 -12.82 -7.04 -20.16
CA GLN A 5 -12.05 -8.01 -19.37
C GLN A 5 -11.10 -7.28 -18.42
N LEU A 6 -10.48 -6.21 -18.92
CA LEU A 6 -9.66 -5.32 -18.10
C LEU A 6 -10.50 -4.67 -17.02
N ASN A 7 -11.62 -4.03 -17.38
CA ASN A 7 -12.48 -3.37 -16.40
C ASN A 7 -12.93 -4.33 -15.28
N ASN A 8 -13.37 -5.54 -15.62
CA ASN A 8 -13.74 -6.54 -14.62
C ASN A 8 -12.57 -6.91 -13.69
N LEU A 9 -11.36 -7.07 -14.23
CA LEU A 9 -10.17 -7.33 -13.41
C LEU A 9 -9.85 -6.14 -12.51
N MET A 10 -10.00 -4.92 -13.01
CA MET A 10 -9.72 -3.70 -12.26
C MET A 10 -10.73 -3.51 -11.13
N ASP A 11 -12.02 -3.71 -11.39
CA ASP A 11 -13.10 -3.63 -10.39
C ASP A 11 -12.83 -4.56 -9.20
N GLU A 12 -12.34 -5.78 -9.45
CA GLU A 12 -11.94 -6.72 -8.40
C GLU A 12 -10.72 -6.26 -7.58
N LEU A 13 -9.91 -5.34 -8.12
CA LEU A 13 -8.70 -4.82 -7.49
C LEU A 13 -8.91 -3.44 -6.82
N VAL A 14 -10.02 -2.74 -7.11
CA VAL A 14 -10.29 -1.40 -6.58
C VAL A 14 -10.26 -1.38 -5.05
N GLN A 15 -10.98 -2.29 -4.39
CA GLN A 15 -11.07 -2.29 -2.93
C GLN A 15 -9.71 -2.54 -2.24
N PRO A 16 -8.92 -3.57 -2.59
CA PRO A 16 -7.62 -3.78 -1.95
C PRO A 16 -6.63 -2.64 -2.25
N LEU A 17 -6.64 -2.09 -3.47
CA LEU A 17 -5.76 -0.97 -3.83
C LEU A 17 -6.18 0.35 -3.16
N PHE A 18 -7.47 0.57 -2.95
CA PHE A 18 -7.96 1.69 -2.14
C PHE A 18 -7.46 1.58 -0.70
N GLY A 19 -7.54 0.39 -0.10
CA GLY A 19 -7.01 0.14 1.24
C GLY A 19 -5.52 0.43 1.34
N PHE A 20 -4.75 0.03 0.32
CA PHE A 20 -3.32 0.36 0.23
C PHE A 20 -3.07 1.86 0.04
N SER A 21 -3.84 2.54 -0.81
CA SER A 21 -3.73 3.99 -1.01
C SER A 21 -4.06 4.77 0.27
N TYR A 22 -5.05 4.28 1.04
CA TYR A 22 -5.45 4.89 2.30
C TYR A 22 -4.37 4.77 3.37
N ILE A 23 -3.71 3.61 3.51
CA ILE A 23 -2.63 3.51 4.49
C ILE A 23 -1.45 4.42 4.13
N LEU A 24 -1.21 4.70 2.85
CA LEU A 24 -0.14 5.62 2.44
C LEU A 24 -0.47 7.09 2.75
N THR A 25 -1.73 7.46 2.63
CA THR A 25 -2.15 8.87 2.62
C THR A 25 -2.80 9.33 3.93
N GLY A 26 -3.47 8.43 4.65
CA GLY A 26 -4.25 8.75 5.84
C GLY A 26 -5.57 9.47 5.57
N ASP A 27 -5.84 9.86 4.33
CA ASP A 27 -7.02 10.60 3.92
C ASP A 27 -7.78 9.88 2.79
N ARG A 28 -9.10 9.82 2.88
CA ARG A 28 -9.93 9.08 1.92
C ARG A 28 -10.01 9.74 0.54
N ALA A 29 -10.03 11.07 0.48
CA ALA A 29 -10.10 11.80 -0.78
C ALA A 29 -8.76 11.66 -1.52
N ILE A 30 -7.65 11.90 -0.83
CA ILE A 30 -6.30 11.75 -1.38
C ILE A 30 -6.04 10.30 -1.78
N ALA A 31 -6.47 9.31 -0.99
CA ALA A 31 -6.36 7.89 -1.35
C ALA A 31 -7.09 7.55 -2.65
N ARG A 32 -8.28 8.13 -2.87
CA ARG A 32 -9.05 7.91 -4.08
C ARG A 32 -8.36 8.53 -5.29
N GLU A 33 -7.86 9.75 -5.14
CA GLU A 33 -7.10 10.43 -6.21
C GLU A 33 -5.82 9.67 -6.55
N LEU A 34 -5.06 9.23 -5.54
CA LEU A 34 -3.84 8.46 -5.73
C LEU A 34 -4.12 7.15 -6.49
N LEU A 35 -5.20 6.44 -6.12
CA LEU A 35 -5.62 5.22 -6.80
C LEU A 35 -5.96 5.48 -8.28
N MET A 36 -6.73 6.53 -8.56
CA MET A 36 -7.14 6.86 -9.94
C MET A 36 -5.95 7.29 -10.79
N ASP A 37 -5.00 8.01 -10.21
CA ASP A 37 -3.75 8.38 -10.88
C ASP A 37 -2.89 7.16 -11.19
N ALA A 38 -2.70 6.26 -10.21
CA ALA A 38 -1.95 5.02 -10.40
C ALA A 38 -2.55 4.17 -11.53
N TYR A 39 -3.88 4.05 -11.54
CA TYR A 39 -4.58 3.38 -12.63
C TYR A 39 -4.36 4.07 -13.98
N THR A 40 -4.50 5.38 -14.03
CA THR A 40 -4.36 6.15 -15.27
C THR A 40 -2.95 6.03 -15.83
N VAL A 41 -1.92 6.20 -14.99
CA VAL A 41 -0.52 6.09 -15.38
C VAL A 41 -0.22 4.68 -15.89
N TYR A 42 -0.65 3.65 -15.16
CA TYR A 42 -0.46 2.26 -15.58
C TYR A 42 -1.11 1.97 -16.95
N LEU A 43 -2.37 2.38 -17.14
CA LEU A 43 -3.09 2.16 -18.39
C LEU A 43 -2.45 2.86 -19.59
N VAL A 44 -1.94 4.08 -19.37
CA VAL A 44 -1.24 4.85 -20.42
C VAL A 44 0.11 4.19 -20.75
N ARG A 45 0.88 3.79 -19.74
CA ARG A 45 2.20 3.15 -19.91
C ARG A 45 2.09 1.80 -20.60
N GLU A 46 1.18 0.94 -20.14
CA GLU A 46 1.08 -0.46 -20.57
C GLU A 46 0.06 -0.71 -21.69
N LYS A 47 -0.46 0.35 -22.32
CA LYS A 47 -1.49 0.26 -23.37
C LYS A 47 -1.19 -0.81 -24.43
N ARG A 48 0.07 -0.88 -24.89
CA ARG A 48 0.50 -1.84 -25.93
C ARG A 48 0.54 -3.28 -25.41
N PHE A 49 1.00 -3.50 -24.19
CA PHE A 49 1.04 -4.82 -23.56
C PHE A 49 -0.38 -5.35 -23.33
N LEU A 50 -1.25 -4.52 -22.75
CA LEU A 50 -2.65 -4.84 -22.49
C LEU A 50 -3.41 -5.15 -23.77
N GLN A 51 -3.13 -4.46 -24.88
CA GLN A 51 -3.74 -4.74 -26.18
C GLN A 51 -3.34 -6.12 -26.72
N LYS A 52 -2.06 -6.50 -26.61
CA LYS A 52 -1.51 -7.76 -27.15
C LYS A 52 -1.91 -9.02 -26.36
N LYS A 53 -2.21 -8.88 -25.06
CA LYS A 53 -2.63 -10.01 -24.22
C LYS A 53 -4.07 -10.40 -24.50
N GLU A 54 -4.33 -11.53 -25.14
CA GLU A 54 -5.67 -12.12 -25.18
C GLU A 54 -5.84 -13.10 -24.02
N LEU A 55 -6.89 -12.92 -23.24
CA LEU A 55 -7.25 -13.81 -22.13
C LEU A 55 -8.32 -14.76 -22.61
N ASP A 56 -8.05 -16.06 -22.52
CA ASP A 56 -9.08 -17.08 -22.62
C ASP A 56 -9.99 -16.98 -21.38
N PRO A 57 -11.29 -16.68 -21.53
CA PRO A 57 -12.22 -16.58 -20.40
C PRO A 57 -12.39 -17.90 -19.61
N LEU A 58 -12.03 -19.06 -20.19
CA LEU A 58 -12.16 -20.36 -19.54
C LEU A 58 -10.91 -20.76 -18.74
N ASP A 59 -9.76 -20.13 -18.99
CA ASP A 59 -8.52 -20.42 -18.26
C ASP A 59 -8.44 -19.61 -16.96
N LYS A 60 -8.95 -20.22 -15.89
CA LYS A 60 -8.92 -19.67 -14.52
C LYS A 60 -7.49 -19.42 -14.02
N THR A 61 -6.52 -20.24 -14.43
CA THR A 61 -5.13 -20.15 -13.97
C THR A 61 -4.47 -18.91 -14.56
N GLN A 62 -4.61 -18.71 -15.88
CA GLN A 62 -4.10 -17.50 -16.53
C GLN A 62 -4.75 -16.23 -16.01
N ARG A 63 -6.08 -16.24 -15.78
CA ARG A 63 -6.78 -15.10 -15.20
C ARG A 63 -6.25 -14.76 -13.81
N ARG A 64 -6.02 -15.77 -12.96
CA ARG A 64 -5.45 -15.57 -11.62
C ARG A 64 -4.02 -15.03 -11.67
N ALA A 65 -3.19 -15.54 -12.58
CA ALA A 65 -1.81 -15.08 -12.75
C ALA A 65 -1.76 -13.61 -13.22
N ILE A 66 -2.59 -13.25 -14.20
CA ILE A 66 -2.67 -11.86 -14.69
C ILE A 66 -3.25 -10.93 -13.63
N LYS A 67 -4.24 -11.38 -12.84
CA LYS A 67 -4.75 -10.61 -11.71
C LYS A 67 -3.65 -10.35 -10.66
N LYS A 68 -2.88 -11.37 -10.29
CA LYS A 68 -1.75 -11.23 -9.35
C LYS A 68 -0.72 -10.24 -9.90
N PHE A 69 -0.33 -10.40 -11.16
CA PHE A 69 0.60 -9.51 -11.85
C PHE A 69 0.11 -8.05 -11.86
N LEU A 70 -1.13 -7.79 -12.31
CA LEU A 70 -1.71 -6.45 -12.32
C LEU A 70 -1.77 -5.83 -10.93
N TYR A 71 -2.14 -6.63 -9.92
CA TYR A 71 -2.19 -6.15 -8.54
C TYR A 71 -0.80 -5.73 -8.05
N HIS A 72 0.24 -6.52 -8.32
CA HIS A 72 1.62 -6.20 -7.94
C HIS A 72 2.12 -4.92 -8.62
N GLU A 73 1.93 -4.80 -9.93
CA GLU A 73 2.29 -3.61 -10.69
C GLU A 73 1.61 -2.35 -10.14
N LEU A 74 0.32 -2.44 -9.83
CA LEU A 74 -0.44 -1.31 -9.32
C LEU A 74 -0.06 -0.93 -7.89
N LEU A 75 0.31 -1.90 -7.04
CA LEU A 75 0.86 -1.60 -5.71
C LEU A 75 2.17 -0.82 -5.83
N SER A 76 3.05 -1.24 -6.74
CA SER A 76 4.33 -0.57 -7.01
C SER A 76 4.10 0.86 -7.52
N GLU A 77 3.23 1.01 -8.53
CA GLU A 77 2.88 2.31 -9.11
C GLU A 77 2.29 3.27 -8.08
N THR A 78 1.38 2.77 -7.24
CA THR A 78 0.71 3.56 -6.19
C THR A 78 1.74 4.10 -5.20
N LEU A 79 2.70 3.26 -4.77
CA LEU A 79 3.75 3.68 -3.86
C LEU A 79 4.69 4.70 -4.52
N GLU A 80 5.11 4.46 -5.76
CA GLU A 80 5.99 5.37 -6.50
C GLU A 80 5.34 6.75 -6.67
N LEU A 81 4.06 6.81 -7.03
CA LEU A 81 3.33 8.06 -7.13
C LEU A 81 3.17 8.76 -5.77
N ALA A 82 2.88 8.02 -4.71
CA ALA A 82 2.82 8.60 -3.37
C ALA A 82 4.16 9.23 -2.97
N MET A 83 5.28 8.54 -3.25
CA MET A 83 6.61 9.08 -2.96
C MET A 83 6.92 10.35 -3.79
N LYS A 84 6.49 10.41 -5.05
CA LYS A 84 6.69 11.59 -5.92
C LYS A 84 5.88 12.81 -5.50
N ARG A 85 4.70 12.62 -4.89
CA ARG A 85 3.85 13.73 -4.40
C ARG A 85 4.45 14.46 -3.19
N GLY A 86 5.52 13.92 -2.59
CA GLY A 86 6.24 14.52 -1.48
C GLY A 86 5.50 14.36 -0.14
N PRO A 87 6.24 14.36 0.98
CA PRO A 87 5.66 14.17 2.31
C PRO A 87 4.74 15.33 2.72
N GLU A 88 4.94 16.55 2.20
CA GLU A 88 4.13 17.72 2.55
C GLU A 88 2.67 17.56 2.09
N SER A 89 2.43 17.12 0.85
CA SER A 89 1.08 16.88 0.32
C SER A 89 0.34 15.71 0.99
N LEU A 90 1.07 14.81 1.66
CA LEU A 90 0.52 13.59 2.27
C LEU A 90 0.39 13.72 3.79
N ASN A 91 1.26 14.48 4.43
CA ASN A 91 1.24 14.72 5.87
C ASN A 91 0.23 15.81 6.29
N GLU A 92 -0.21 16.68 5.38
CA GLU A 92 -1.34 17.58 5.63
C GLU A 92 -2.63 16.79 5.97
N GLY A 93 -2.85 15.64 5.32
CA GLY A 93 -3.92 14.71 5.66
C GLY A 93 -3.73 14.05 7.03
N SER A 94 -2.49 13.76 7.42
CA SER A 94 -2.18 13.24 8.77
C SER A 94 -2.41 14.26 9.89
N SER A 95 -2.33 15.57 9.59
CA SER A 95 -2.65 16.63 10.55
C SER A 95 -4.17 16.82 10.73
N GLN A 96 -4.97 16.30 9.79
CA GLN A 96 -6.43 16.27 9.83
C GLN A 96 -6.98 14.85 10.10
N ILE A 97 -6.22 13.99 10.77
CA ILE A 97 -6.75 12.72 11.29
C ILE A 97 -7.84 13.05 12.32
N ASP A 98 -9.07 13.08 11.83
CA ASP A 98 -10.35 13.21 12.49
C ASP A 98 -10.31 13.46 14.01
N SER A 99 -10.28 14.74 14.37
CA SER A 99 -10.87 15.25 15.62
C SER A 99 -12.40 15.05 15.70
N PHE A 100 -13.00 14.27 14.78
CA PHE A 100 -14.41 13.87 14.75
C PHE A 100 -14.67 12.43 15.23
N SER A 101 -13.64 11.63 15.49
CA SER A 101 -13.79 10.36 16.19
C SER A 101 -13.85 10.61 17.69
N THR A 102 -15.00 10.36 18.31
CA THR A 102 -15.18 10.31 19.78
C THR A 102 -14.38 9.19 20.45
N ASN A 103 -13.63 8.39 19.69
CA ASN A 103 -12.65 7.45 20.23
C ASN A 103 -11.25 8.07 20.20
N PRO A 104 -10.47 7.99 21.29
CA PRO A 104 -9.08 8.41 21.28
C PRO A 104 -8.38 7.69 20.12
N ILE A 105 -7.81 8.46 19.19
CA ILE A 105 -6.95 7.92 18.15
C ILE A 105 -5.88 7.10 18.86
N SER A 106 -5.88 5.78 18.65
CA SER A 106 -4.95 4.88 19.33
C SER A 106 -3.52 5.32 19.04
N GLU A 107 -2.64 5.21 20.03
CA GLU A 107 -1.22 5.54 19.86
C GLU A 107 -0.60 4.74 18.70
N GLU A 108 -1.06 3.50 18.50
CA GLU A 108 -0.71 2.65 17.36
C GLU A 108 -0.98 3.33 16.01
N TYR A 109 -2.11 4.04 15.86
CA TYR A 109 -2.45 4.75 14.64
C TYR A 109 -1.48 5.93 14.41
N LYS A 110 -1.15 6.69 15.45
CA LYS A 110 -0.18 7.79 15.35
C LYS A 110 1.22 7.27 14.99
N CYS A 111 1.67 6.20 15.65
CA CYS A 111 2.94 5.55 15.35
C CYS A 111 2.97 5.07 13.89
N PHE A 112 1.88 4.49 13.40
CA PHE A 112 1.79 4.00 12.02
C PHE A 112 1.96 5.11 10.97
N PHE A 113 1.31 6.26 11.17
CA PHE A 113 1.42 7.40 10.26
C PHE A 113 2.68 8.23 10.46
N SER A 114 3.40 8.06 11.57
CA SER A 114 4.74 8.64 11.74
C SER A 114 5.80 7.95 10.87
N MET A 115 5.57 6.72 10.43
CA MET A 115 6.47 6.01 9.52
C MET A 115 6.48 6.66 8.14
N GLY A 116 7.64 6.60 7.48
CA GLY A 116 7.74 6.90 6.05
C GLY A 116 6.86 5.95 5.21
N LEU A 117 6.51 6.38 4.00
CA LEU A 117 5.61 5.63 3.09
C LEU A 117 6.10 4.20 2.83
N PHE A 118 7.39 4.04 2.62
CA PHE A 118 7.98 2.76 2.24
C PHE A 118 7.94 1.72 3.38
N PRO A 119 8.42 2.02 4.60
CA PRO A 119 8.22 1.14 5.76
C PRO A 119 6.74 0.81 6.01
N ARG A 120 5.85 1.80 5.86
CA ARG A 120 4.41 1.63 6.06
C ARG A 120 3.79 0.68 5.04
N ALA A 121 4.16 0.81 3.77
CA ALA A 121 3.74 -0.07 2.69
C ALA A 121 4.13 -1.52 2.97
N ILE A 122 5.41 -1.74 3.30
CA ILE A 122 5.95 -3.07 3.62
C ILE A 122 5.24 -3.67 4.83
N PHE A 123 5.09 -2.91 5.91
CA PHE A 123 4.45 -3.39 7.12
C PHE A 123 3.00 -3.79 6.88
N TYR A 124 2.22 -2.94 6.20
CA TYR A 124 0.83 -3.24 5.86
C TYR A 124 0.69 -4.50 5.00
N LEU A 125 1.48 -4.60 3.92
CA LEU A 125 1.40 -5.75 3.03
C LEU A 125 1.81 -7.04 3.75
N LYS A 126 2.81 -6.97 4.63
CA LYS A 126 3.33 -8.12 5.36
C LYS A 126 2.40 -8.58 6.50
N GLU A 127 1.92 -7.66 7.33
CA GLU A 127 1.16 -7.99 8.55
C GLU A 127 -0.36 -8.02 8.32
N VAL A 128 -0.88 -7.13 7.46
CA VAL A 128 -2.33 -7.03 7.22
C VAL A 128 -2.76 -7.84 5.99
N LYS A 129 -1.94 -7.88 4.94
CA LYS A 129 -2.26 -8.64 3.71
C LYS A 129 -1.59 -10.00 3.63
N GLY A 130 -0.68 -10.32 4.55
CA GLY A 130 -0.02 -11.62 4.63
C GLY A 130 0.95 -11.92 3.48
N PHE A 131 1.52 -10.90 2.84
CA PHE A 131 2.50 -11.07 1.77
C PHE A 131 3.80 -11.66 2.32
N SER A 132 4.45 -12.54 1.56
CA SER A 132 5.78 -13.04 1.92
C SER A 132 6.85 -11.98 1.66
N ILE A 133 8.05 -12.14 2.24
CA ILE A 133 9.17 -11.24 1.93
C ILE A 133 9.51 -11.32 0.44
N GLU A 134 9.42 -12.52 -0.13
CA GLU A 134 9.65 -12.78 -1.54
C GLU A 134 8.64 -12.04 -2.43
N ASP A 135 7.35 -12.01 -2.06
CA ASP A 135 6.35 -11.22 -2.81
C ASP A 135 6.68 -9.72 -2.74
N LEU A 136 7.12 -9.21 -1.58
CA LEU A 136 7.49 -7.79 -1.43
C LEU A 136 8.72 -7.41 -2.25
N GLN A 137 9.71 -8.31 -2.32
CA GLN A 137 10.87 -8.15 -3.20
C GLN A 137 10.44 -8.08 -4.67
N GLU A 138 9.51 -8.94 -5.09
CA GLU A 138 8.99 -8.97 -6.46
C GLU A 138 8.23 -7.67 -6.78
N ILE A 139 7.36 -7.21 -5.88
CA ILE A 139 6.52 -6.01 -6.09
C ILE A 139 7.37 -4.74 -6.17
N PHE A 140 8.32 -4.57 -5.25
CA PHE A 140 9.07 -3.34 -5.11
C PHE A 140 10.47 -3.38 -5.75
N GLY A 141 10.83 -4.48 -6.41
CA GLY A 141 12.14 -4.63 -7.05
C GLY A 141 13.31 -4.54 -6.07
N LEU A 142 13.11 -5.00 -4.82
CA LEU A 142 14.09 -4.86 -3.74
C LEU A 142 14.90 -6.12 -3.50
N GLU A 143 16.14 -5.89 -3.04
CA GLU A 143 16.93 -6.95 -2.44
C GLU A 143 16.32 -7.41 -1.10
N ARG A 144 16.53 -8.69 -0.77
CA ARG A 144 15.97 -9.32 0.44
C ARG A 144 16.36 -8.56 1.69
N HIS A 145 17.64 -8.19 1.81
CA HIS A 145 18.16 -7.54 3.00
C HIS A 145 17.48 -6.17 3.24
N ARG A 146 17.26 -5.37 2.18
CA ARG A 146 16.54 -4.08 2.28
C ARG A 146 15.08 -4.27 2.67
N THR A 147 14.43 -5.28 2.09
CA THR A 147 13.03 -5.58 2.40
C THR A 147 12.87 -5.95 3.88
N LEU A 148 13.79 -6.78 4.40
CA LEU A 148 13.82 -7.15 5.81
C LEU A 148 14.12 -5.94 6.71
N GLU A 149 15.08 -5.10 6.34
CA GLU A 149 15.42 -3.89 7.08
C GLU A 149 14.20 -2.96 7.22
N PHE A 150 13.52 -2.64 6.12
CA PHE A 150 12.31 -1.82 6.18
C PHE A 150 11.21 -2.45 7.05
N TYR A 151 11.03 -3.77 6.94
CA TYR A 151 10.04 -4.49 7.73
C TYR A 151 10.36 -4.46 9.23
N TYR A 152 11.60 -4.78 9.62
CA TYR A 152 11.98 -4.82 11.03
C TYR A 152 11.97 -3.42 11.65
N ASN A 153 12.43 -2.40 10.93
CA ASN A 153 12.37 -1.01 11.39
C ASN A 153 10.92 -0.57 11.60
N ALA A 154 10.03 -0.86 10.64
CA ALA A 154 8.60 -0.56 10.77
C ALA A 154 7.97 -1.28 11.97
N ARG A 155 8.30 -2.56 12.16
CA ARG A 155 7.81 -3.37 13.28
C ARG A 155 8.30 -2.83 14.62
N GLN A 156 9.56 -2.43 14.71
CA GLN A 156 10.12 -1.82 15.93
C GLN A 156 9.40 -0.51 16.27
N MET A 157 9.12 0.34 15.27
CA MET A 157 8.35 1.57 15.48
C MET A 157 6.93 1.32 15.99
N MET A 158 6.29 0.23 15.55
CA MET A 158 4.94 -0.14 16.00
C MET A 158 4.90 -0.75 17.40
N VAL A 159 5.95 -1.45 17.81
CA VAL A 159 6.05 -2.05 19.17
C VAL A 159 6.35 -0.98 20.22
N GLY A 160 6.87 0.19 19.82
CA GLY A 160 7.31 1.23 20.74
C GLY A 160 8.50 0.80 21.59
N ASP A 161 9.19 1.75 22.22
CA ASP A 161 10.20 1.43 23.23
C ASP A 161 9.51 0.66 24.35
N ILE A 162 9.71 -0.67 24.39
CA ILE A 162 9.31 -1.50 25.53
C ILE A 162 9.84 -0.86 26.84
N GLU A 163 10.99 -0.18 26.79
CA GLU A 163 11.56 0.60 27.90
C GLU A 163 10.68 1.78 28.37
N SER A 164 9.87 2.39 27.51
CA SER A 164 8.97 3.50 27.89
C SER A 164 7.82 3.01 28.78
N LEU A 165 7.30 1.80 28.53
CA LEU A 165 6.29 1.14 29.36
C LEU A 165 6.83 0.76 30.75
N TYR A 166 8.14 0.48 30.85
CA TYR A 166 8.79 0.20 32.13
C TYR A 166 9.19 1.47 32.91
N ARG A 167 9.44 2.61 32.24
CA ARG A 167 9.78 3.88 32.91
C ARG A 167 8.61 4.55 33.63
N GLU A 168 7.37 4.27 33.24
CA GLU A 168 6.19 4.77 33.95
C GLU A 168 5.87 3.96 35.22
N GLY A 169 6.39 2.72 35.33
CA GLY A 169 6.25 1.89 36.53
C GLY A 169 7.14 2.29 37.71
N ASP A 170 8.23 3.02 37.46
CA ASP A 170 9.19 3.46 38.49
C ASP A 170 8.92 4.87 39.05
N ARG A 171 7.80 5.50 38.64
CA ARG A 171 7.36 6.81 39.15
C ARG A 171 6.05 6.76 39.97
N ALA A 172 5.65 5.57 40.42
CA ALA A 172 4.53 5.37 41.34
C ALA A 172 5.01 5.12 42.77
#